data_AF-A0A946UUP8-F1
#
_entry.id   AF-A0A946UUP8-F1
#
_cell.length_a   1.000
_cell.length_b   1.000
_cell.length_c   1.000
_cell.angle_alpha   90.00
_cell.angle_beta   90.00
_cell.angle_gamma   90.00
#
_symmetry.space_group_name_H-M   'P 1'
#
loop_
_entity.id
_entity.type
_entity.pdbx_description
1 polymer ?
#
loop_
_entity_poly.entity_id
_entity_poly.type
_entity_poly.pdbx_seq_one_letter_code
_entity_poly.pdbx_strand_id
1 'polypeptide(L)' 'VIDAGQVHLFFTGTLKGSFGAGSESLETQLFAEDEIPWDELAFQSGRYALKQYLEDRREHGGENRGVHIHELRRSKL' A
#
# COMPACT_ATOMS: atom_id res chain seq x y z
N VAL A 1 -4.84 13.67 22.06
CA VAL A 1 -3.85 13.05 21.16
C VAL A 1 -3.43 14.12 20.16
N ILE A 2 -2.13 14.43 20.12
CA ILE A 2 -1.58 15.44 19.21
C ILE A 2 -1.50 14.79 17.83
N ASP A 3 -1.90 15.51 16.78
CA ASP A 3 -1.76 15.03 15.42
C ASP A 3 -0.27 14.98 15.07
N ALA A 4 0.26 13.78 14.86
CA ALA A 4 1.61 13.62 14.35
C ALA A 4 1.54 13.92 12.86
N GLY A 5 1.96 15.12 12.44
CA GLY A 5 2.03 15.50 11.03
C GLY A 5 3.00 14.58 10.28
N GLN A 6 2.47 13.51 9.68
CA GLN A 6 3.24 12.47 9.01
C GLN A 6 2.99 12.53 7.50
N VAL A 7 4.06 12.32 6.74
CA VAL A 7 4.01 12.15 5.28
C VAL A 7 4.44 10.73 4.96
N HIS A 8 3.57 9.97 4.30
CA HIS A 8 3.89 8.61 3.82
C HIS A 8 4.24 8.68 2.33
N LEU A 9 5.41 8.17 1.96
CA LEU A 9 5.81 7.99 0.57
C LEU A 9 5.85 6.49 0.27
N PHE A 10 5.20 6.08 -0.82
CA PHE A 10 5.16 4.69 -1.28
C PHE A 10 5.87 4.57 -2.62
N PHE A 11 6.67 3.52 -2.77
CA PHE A 11 7.45 3.25 -3.98
C PHE A 11 7.12 1.85 -4.50
N THR A 12 7.20 1.66 -5.81
CA THR A 12 7.15 0.33 -6.40
C THR A 12 8.53 -0.32 -6.33
N GLY A 13 8.56 -1.63 -6.12
CA GLY A 13 9.78 -2.42 -6.05
C GLY A 13 9.63 -3.71 -6.82
N THR A 14 10.74 -4.21 -7.35
CA THR A 14 10.83 -5.57 -7.91
C THR A 14 11.53 -6.45 -6.91
N LEU A 15 10.87 -7.51 -6.45
CA LEU A 15 11.49 -8.49 -5.56
C LEU A 15 12.67 -9.17 -6.26
N LYS A 16 13.81 -9.26 -5.57
CA LYS A 16 15.01 -9.97 -6.03
C LYS A 16 15.36 -11.05 -5.00
N GLY A 17 15.47 -12.29 -5.44
CA GLY A 17 15.75 -13.43 -4.56
C GLY A 17 14.52 -13.95 -3.82
N SER A 18 14.73 -14.54 -2.65
CA SER A 18 13.68 -15.08 -1.78
C SER A 18 13.18 -14.05 -0.77
N PHE A 19 11.99 -14.29 -0.20
CA PHE A 19 11.38 -13.47 0.85
C PHE A 19 11.04 -14.34 2.08
N GLY A 20 10.85 -13.70 3.23
CA GLY A 20 10.46 -14.34 4.49
C GLY A 20 10.30 -13.35 5.64
N ALA A 21 9.70 -13.79 6.74
CA ALA A 21 9.48 -12.98 7.93
C ALA A 21 10.79 -12.71 8.70
N GLY A 22 11.00 -11.46 9.12
CA GLY A 22 12.12 -11.03 9.95
C GLY A 22 11.71 -10.72 11.39
N SER A 23 12.57 -10.04 12.17
CA SER A 23 12.28 -9.72 13.58
C SER A 23 11.09 -8.78 13.81
N GLU A 24 10.70 -8.03 12.79
CA GLU A 24 9.61 -7.04 12.85
C GLU A 24 8.31 -7.56 12.25
N SER A 25 8.29 -8.80 11.73
CA SER A 25 7.12 -9.36 11.05
C SER A 25 6.83 -10.76 11.56
N LEU A 26 5.56 -11.05 11.86
CA LEU A 26 5.15 -12.40 12.25
C LEU A 26 5.06 -13.33 11.04
N GLU A 27 4.63 -12.80 9.89
CA GLU A 27 4.40 -13.54 8.66
C GLU A 27 4.62 -12.63 7.45
N THR A 28 4.95 -13.25 6.30
CA THR A 28 5.04 -12.58 5.00
C THR A 28 4.51 -13.52 3.93
N GLN A 29 3.69 -13.00 3.01
CA GLN A 29 3.14 -13.75 1.89
C GLN A 29 3.08 -12.86 0.63
N LEU A 30 3.13 -13.49 -0.54
CA LEU A 30 2.80 -12.85 -1.81
C LEU A 30 1.33 -13.09 -2.13
N PHE A 31 0.64 -12.04 -2.56
CA PHE A 31 -0.79 -12.08 -2.87
C PHE A 31 -1.02 -11.76 -4.35
N ALA A 32 -1.90 -12.51 -5.00
CA ALA A 32 -2.55 -12.01 -6.21
C ALA A 32 -3.48 -10.84 -5.85
N GLU A 33 -3.87 -10.07 -6.87
CA GLU A 33 -4.67 -8.84 -6.68
C GLU A 33 -6.01 -9.11 -5.96
N ASP A 34 -6.65 -10.23 -6.27
CA ASP A 34 -7.93 -10.69 -5.71
C ASP A 34 -7.79 -11.38 -4.35
N GLU A 35 -6.57 -11.69 -3.93
CA GLU A 35 -6.26 -12.34 -2.66
C GLU A 35 -5.83 -11.33 -1.57
N ILE A 36 -5.69 -10.05 -1.91
CA ILE A 36 -5.26 -9.02 -0.95
C ILE A 36 -6.26 -8.93 0.22
N PRO A 37 -5.83 -9.10 1.49
CA PRO A 37 -6.69 -9.06 2.66
C PRO A 37 -7.00 -7.62 3.06
N TRP A 38 -7.83 -6.96 2.26
CA TRP A 38 -8.12 -5.54 2.33
C TRP A 38 -8.56 -5.06 3.73
N ASP A 39 -9.36 -5.84 4.43
CA ASP A 39 -9.93 -5.47 5.73
C ASP A 39 -8.95 -5.68 6.90
N GLU A 40 -7.84 -6.39 6.67
CA GLU A 40 -6.78 -6.64 7.65
C GLU A 40 -5.64 -5.60 7.55
N LEU A 41 -5.64 -4.76 6.51
CA LEU A 41 -4.64 -3.70 6.36
C LEU A 41 -4.74 -2.69 7.50
N ALA A 42 -3.67 -2.59 8.29
CA ALA A 42 -3.61 -1.75 9.49
C ALA A 42 -3.82 -0.25 9.23
N PHE A 43 -3.42 0.26 8.05
CA PHE A 43 -3.41 1.69 7.74
C PHE A 43 -4.09 2.03 6.42
N GLN A 44 -4.88 3.11 6.43
CA GLN A 44 -5.58 3.61 5.25
C GLN A 44 -4.63 4.14 4.16
N SER A 45 -3.44 4.64 4.53
CA SER A 45 -2.44 5.12 3.58
C SER A 45 -1.93 4.00 2.67
N GLY A 46 -1.64 2.82 3.24
CA GLY A 46 -1.25 1.64 2.47
C GLY A 46 -2.38 1.14 1.58
N ARG A 47 -3.63 1.12 2.08
CA ARG A 47 -4.82 0.76 1.29
C ARG A 47 -4.98 1.68 0.09
N TYR A 48 -4.83 3.00 0.27
CA TYR A 48 -4.91 3.98 -0.80
C TYR A 48 -3.83 3.73 -1.86
N ALA A 49 -2.56 3.62 -1.44
CA ALA A 49 -1.44 3.43 -2.35
C ALA A 49 -1.60 2.16 -3.21
N LEU A 50 -2.00 1.04 -2.60
CA LEU A 50 -2.25 -0.21 -3.32
C LEU A 50 -3.39 -0.07 -4.34
N LYS A 51 -4.51 0.57 -3.97
CA LYS A 51 -5.63 0.77 -4.90
C LYS A 51 -5.23 1.58 -6.13
N GLN A 52 -4.54 2.70 -5.94
CA GLN A 52 -4.09 3.53 -7.05
C GLN A 52 -3.12 2.77 -7.97
N TYR A 53 -2.19 2.01 -7.39
CA TYR A 53 -1.28 1.16 -8.17
C TYR A 53 -2.02 0.11 -9.02
N LEU A 54 -3.04 -0.55 -8.46
CA LEU A 54 -3.82 -1.58 -9.18
C LEU A 54 -4.75 -0.97 -10.23
N GLU A 55 -5.37 0.19 -9.94
CA GLU A 55 -6.18 0.95 -10.90
C GLU A 55 -5.34 1.37 -12.12
N ASP A 56 -4.17 1.97 -11.90
CA ASP A 56 -3.25 2.34 -12.98
C ASP A 56 -2.92 1.14 -13.87
N ARG A 57 -2.57 -0.01 -13.25
CA ARG A 57 -2.25 -1.23 -14.01
C ARG A 57 -3.42 -1.75 -14.83
N ARG A 58 -4.65 -1.66 -14.33
CA ARG A 58 -5.85 -2.10 -15.07
C ARG A 58 -6.17 -1.19 -16.23
N GLU A 59 -6.08 0.12 -16.04
CA GLU A 59 -6.44 1.11 -17.06
C GLU A 59 -5.36 1.30 -18.14
N HIS A 60 -4.11 0.96 -17.80
CA HIS A 60 -2.95 1.32 -18.62
C HIS A 60 -2.09 0.13 -19.04
N GLY A 61 -2.71 -1.03 -19.26
CA GLY A 61 -2.02 -2.19 -19.85
C GLY A 61 -0.89 -2.76 -18.96
N GLY A 62 -1.03 -2.63 -17.65
CA GLY A 62 -0.07 -3.13 -16.65
C GLY A 62 0.97 -2.12 -16.19
N GLU A 63 0.93 -0.87 -16.67
CA GLU A 63 1.86 0.20 -16.29
C GLU A 63 1.39 0.99 -15.06
N ASN A 64 2.33 1.44 -14.21
CA ASN A 64 2.07 2.45 -13.17
C ASN A 64 2.34 3.83 -13.74
N ARG A 65 1.37 4.76 -13.69
CA ARG A 65 1.45 6.05 -14.39
C ARG A 65 1.85 7.24 -13.52
N GLY A 66 2.29 7.02 -12.29
CA GLY A 66 3.16 7.99 -11.63
C GLY A 66 2.82 8.29 -10.18
N VAL A 67 2.58 9.57 -9.90
CA VAL A 67 2.54 10.13 -8.54
C VAL A 67 1.11 10.42 -8.14
N HIS A 68 0.66 9.72 -7.11
CA HIS A 68 -0.66 9.89 -6.50
C HIS A 68 -0.51 10.63 -5.17
N ILE A 69 -1.25 11.73 -5.00
CA ILE A 69 -1.21 12.53 -3.76
C ILE A 69 -2.58 12.50 -3.11
N HIS A 70 -2.60 12.12 -1.84
CA HIS A 70 -3.82 12.09 -1.05
C HIS A 70 -3.56 12.56 0.37
N GLU A 71 -4.53 13.29 0.92
CA GLU A 71 -4.52 13.74 2.28
C GLU A 71 -5.55 12.96 3.09
N LEU A 72 -5.07 12.12 4.01
CA LEU A 72 -5.93 11.42 4.96
C LEU A 72 -6.19 12.31 6.16
N ARG A 73 -7.30 13.02 6.15
CA ARG A 73 -7.78 13.75 7.32
C ARG A 73 -8.63 12.81 8.18
N ARG A 74 -8.29 12.70 9.47
CA ARG A 74 -9.17 12.02 10.42
C ARG A 74 -10.50 12.78 10.46
N SER A 75 -11.60 12.11 10.12
CA SER A 75 -12.92 12.68 10.31
C SER A 75 -13.11 12.99 11.79
N LYS A 76 -13.47 14.24 12.11
CA LYS A 76 -13.94 14.60 13.44
C LYS A 76 -15.33 13.98 13.59
N LEU A 77 -15.41 12.85 14.29
CA LEU A 77 -16.63 12.49 15.02
C LEU A 77 -16.78 13.44 16.20
#